data_AF-A0A5N6U108-F1
#
_entry.id   AF-A0A5N6U108-F1
#
_cell.length_a   1.000
_cell.length_b   1.000
_cell.length_c   1.000
_cell.angle_alpha   90.00
_cell.angle_beta   90.00
_cell.angle_gamma   90.00
#
_symmetry.space_group_name_H-M   'P 1'
#
loop_
_entity.id
_entity.type
_entity.pdbx_description
1 polymer ?
#
loop_
_entity_poly.entity_id
_entity_poly.type
_entity_poly.pdbx_seq_one_letter_code
_entity_poly.pdbx_strand_id
1 'polypeptide(L)'
;MEVDEKPVVDKDREQLKQERRDRNKAKKEQRRAEKTKESESTQAEDDTSKEKSTRFTCFVGNLPYSANEESLSAHFEKVAPTSVRVTTQVEKPTKCRGFGFIEFDNYDRMKTCLKLYHQSTFDDKKSPPRRINVELT
;
A
#
# COMPACT_ATOMS: atom_id res chain seq x y z
N MET A 1 -41.30 25.57 -59.45
CA MET A 1 -41.96 24.68 -58.48
C MET A 1 -40.99 23.57 -58.16
N GLU A 2 -40.66 23.49 -56.87
CA GLU A 2 -40.14 22.37 -56.08
C GLU A 2 -39.31 21.26 -56.77
N VAL A 3 -38.06 21.17 -56.31
CA VAL A 3 -37.26 19.94 -56.28
C VAL A 3 -37.79 19.03 -55.16
N ASP A 4 -38.02 17.74 -55.42
CA ASP A 4 -38.21 16.73 -54.37
C ASP A 4 -37.14 15.64 -54.52
N GLU A 5 -36.10 15.79 -53.72
CA GLU A 5 -35.02 14.85 -53.50
C GLU A 5 -35.42 13.92 -52.35
N LYS A 6 -35.47 12.60 -52.58
CA LYS A 6 -35.63 11.62 -51.52
C LYS A 6 -34.26 11.26 -50.91
N PRO A 7 -34.11 11.30 -49.57
CA PRO A 7 -32.83 11.16 -48.89
C PRO A 7 -32.37 9.70 -48.79
N VAL A 8 -31.06 9.49 -49.00
CA VAL A 8 -30.36 8.20 -48.90
C VAL A 8 -29.31 8.29 -47.80
N VAL A 9 -29.65 8.29 -46.50
CA VAL A 9 -28.61 8.28 -45.45
C VAL A 9 -29.11 7.83 -44.07
N ASP A 10 -29.33 6.53 -43.89
CA ASP A 10 -29.60 5.93 -42.56
C ASP A 10 -28.57 4.86 -42.15
N LYS A 11 -27.61 4.50 -43.03
CA LYS A 11 -26.69 3.36 -42.78
C LYS A 11 -25.37 3.74 -42.11
N ASP A 12 -24.97 5.02 -42.15
CA ASP A 12 -23.69 5.49 -41.61
C ASP A 12 -23.70 5.70 -40.08
N ARG A 13 -24.88 5.89 -39.49
CA ARG A 13 -25.02 6.26 -38.07
C ARG A 13 -24.80 5.09 -37.10
N GLU A 14 -25.17 3.87 -37.52
CA GLU A 14 -25.01 2.66 -36.69
C GLU A 14 -23.55 2.18 -36.65
N GLN A 15 -22.81 2.30 -37.76
CA GLN A 15 -21.39 1.96 -37.80
C GLN A 15 -20.55 2.90 -36.91
N LEU A 16 -20.84 4.20 -36.94
CA LEU A 16 -20.15 5.18 -36.10
C LEU A 16 -20.38 4.96 -34.60
N LYS A 17 -21.54 4.39 -34.23
CA LYS A 17 -21.92 4.15 -32.82
C LYS A 17 -21.26 2.89 -32.26
N GLN A 18 -21.06 1.87 -33.09
CA GLN A 18 -20.34 0.64 -32.73
C GLN A 18 -18.85 0.93 -32.49
N GLU A 19 -18.21 1.71 -33.37
CA GLU A 19 -16.76 1.99 -33.28
C GLU A 19 -16.38 2.84 -32.06
N ARG A 20 -17.24 3.78 -31.64
CA ARG A 20 -17.02 4.55 -30.40
C ARG A 20 -17.13 3.69 -29.15
N ARG A 21 -17.88 2.59 -29.19
CA ARG A 21 -18.09 1.70 -28.03
C ARG A 21 -16.89 0.79 -27.80
N ASP A 22 -16.29 0.27 -28.87
CA ASP A 22 -15.07 -0.53 -28.82
C ASP A 22 -13.85 0.30 -28.36
N ARG A 23 -13.73 1.54 -28.86
CA ARG A 23 -12.67 2.47 -28.44
C ARG A 23 -12.72 2.79 -26.94
N ASN A 24 -13.92 2.86 -26.36
CA ASN A 24 -14.09 3.14 -24.94
C ASN A 24 -13.85 1.90 -24.04
N LYS A 25 -14.03 0.69 -24.57
CA LYS A 25 -13.76 -0.56 -23.85
C LYS A 25 -12.25 -0.83 -23.75
N ALA A 26 -11.49 -0.60 -24.83
CA ALA A 26 -10.03 -0.72 -24.84
C ALA A 26 -9.34 0.27 -23.86
N LYS A 27 -9.85 1.51 -23.77
CA LYS A 27 -9.31 2.54 -22.86
C LYS A 27 -9.61 2.26 -21.38
N LYS A 28 -10.63 1.44 -21.08
CA LYS A 28 -11.01 1.07 -19.71
C LYS A 28 -10.23 -0.13 -19.18
N GLU A 29 -9.76 -1.01 -20.06
CA GLU A 29 -8.97 -2.19 -19.67
C GLU A 29 -7.50 -1.84 -19.38
N GLN A 30 -6.92 -0.87 -20.11
CA GLN A 30 -5.58 -0.35 -19.81
C GLN A 30 -5.51 0.39 -18.45
N ARG A 31 -6.54 1.11 -18.02
CA ARG A 31 -6.57 1.78 -16.70
C ARG A 31 -6.75 0.84 -15.51
N ARG A 32 -7.03 -0.45 -15.73
CA ARG A 32 -7.23 -1.42 -14.64
C ARG A 32 -6.00 -2.30 -14.37
N ALA A 33 -5.09 -2.42 -15.32
CA ALA A 33 -3.80 -3.10 -15.15
C ALA A 33 -2.71 -2.19 -14.54
N GLU A 34 -2.87 -0.86 -14.61
CA GLU A 34 -1.91 0.12 -14.08
C GLU A 34 -2.28 0.63 -12.67
N LYS A 35 -3.32 0.07 -12.05
CA LYS A 35 -3.77 0.42 -10.69
C LYS A 35 -3.09 -0.43 -9.61
N THR A 36 -1.81 -0.74 -9.80
CA THR A 36 -0.95 -1.42 -8.80
C THR A 36 0.43 -0.77 -8.66
N LYS A 37 0.77 0.31 -9.40
CA LYS A 37 2.10 0.91 -9.27
C LYS A 37 2.21 2.42 -9.13
N GLU A 38 1.13 3.18 -9.23
CA GLU A 38 1.20 4.64 -9.05
C GLU A 38 0.04 5.15 -8.22
N SER A 39 0.29 5.28 -6.93
CA SER A 39 -0.34 6.32 -6.12
C SER A 39 0.70 6.85 -5.14
N GLU A 40 0.96 8.14 -5.35
CA GLU A 40 1.55 9.11 -4.43
C GLU A 40 3.07 9.30 -4.47
N SER A 41 3.48 9.96 -5.56
CA SER A 41 4.11 11.28 -5.59
C SER A 41 4.42 11.95 -4.24
N THR A 42 5.69 12.34 -4.11
CA THR A 42 6.17 13.65 -3.62
C THR A 42 5.93 14.01 -2.14
N GLN A 43 6.87 13.60 -1.29
CA GLN A 43 7.56 14.50 -0.36
C GLN A 43 8.76 13.77 0.25
N ALA A 44 9.95 14.31 -0.02
CA ALA A 44 11.09 14.42 0.89
C ALA A 44 12.29 14.94 0.07
N GLU A 45 12.26 16.22 -0.28
CA GLU A 45 13.51 17.00 -0.24
C GLU A 45 13.76 17.32 1.23
N ASP A 46 14.85 16.77 1.80
CA ASP A 46 15.56 17.26 2.99
C ASP A 46 16.92 16.54 2.96
N ASP A 47 17.92 17.14 2.36
CA ASP A 47 18.83 18.14 2.94
C ASP A 47 20.19 17.49 3.20
N THR A 48 21.12 17.97 2.41
CA THR A 48 22.55 18.04 2.66
C THR A 48 22.95 18.01 4.14
N SER A 49 23.93 17.17 4.47
CA SER A 49 24.90 17.36 5.55
C SER A 49 24.39 17.36 7.01
N LYS A 50 24.28 16.16 7.60
CA LYS A 50 24.80 15.93 8.96
C LYS A 50 25.00 14.45 9.22
N GLU A 51 26.13 14.10 9.81
CA GLU A 51 26.37 12.80 10.44
C GLU A 51 25.36 12.56 11.58
N LYS A 52 24.15 12.19 11.21
CA LYS A 52 23.16 11.51 12.04
C LYS A 52 22.69 10.36 11.18
N SER A 53 23.08 9.15 11.53
CA SER A 53 22.59 7.93 10.90
C SER A 53 21.06 8.00 10.87
N THR A 54 20.49 8.31 9.70
CA THR A 54 19.05 8.44 9.48
C THR A 54 18.47 7.03 9.60
N ARG A 55 18.06 6.67 10.82
CA ARG A 55 17.46 5.36 11.09
C ARG A 55 16.04 5.37 10.56
N PHE A 56 15.80 4.66 9.46
CA PHE A 56 14.46 4.49 8.91
C PHE A 56 13.67 3.52 9.79
N THR A 57 12.95 4.06 10.77
CA THR A 57 12.23 3.25 11.75
C THR A 57 10.71 3.38 11.56
N CYS A 58 10.01 2.27 11.48
CA CYS A 58 8.55 2.20 11.56
C CYS A 58 8.11 1.88 12.98
N PHE A 59 7.10 2.58 13.46
CA PHE A 59 6.31 2.19 14.62
C PHE A 59 5.23 1.19 14.20
N VAL A 60 5.09 0.09 14.96
CA VAL A 60 4.02 -0.89 14.80
C VAL A 60 3.23 -0.97 16.08
N GLY A 61 1.97 -0.52 16.05
CA GLY A 61 1.07 -0.49 17.19
C GLY A 61 -0.10 -1.45 17.08
N ASN A 62 -0.88 -1.55 18.16
CA ASN A 62 -2.04 -2.43 18.29
C ASN A 62 -1.73 -3.93 18.06
N LEU A 63 -0.51 -4.33 18.41
CA LEU A 63 -0.09 -5.73 18.40
C LEU A 63 -0.73 -6.47 19.58
N PRO A 64 -1.03 -7.77 19.43
CA PRO A 64 -1.46 -8.59 20.55
C PRO A 64 -0.35 -8.69 21.61
N TYR A 65 -0.72 -8.84 22.89
CA TYR A 65 0.24 -8.99 23.99
C TYR A 65 1.15 -10.22 23.87
N SER A 66 0.76 -11.20 23.04
CA SER A 66 1.56 -12.39 22.71
C SER A 66 2.51 -12.20 21.54
N ALA A 67 2.44 -11.07 20.82
CA ALA A 67 3.26 -10.83 19.64
C ALA A 67 4.74 -10.86 20.00
N ASN A 68 5.53 -11.69 19.32
CA ASN A 68 6.97 -11.78 19.52
C ASN A 68 7.71 -11.18 18.32
N GLU A 69 9.00 -10.96 18.49
CA GLU A 69 9.90 -10.51 17.42
C GLU A 69 9.88 -11.48 16.23
N GLU A 70 9.85 -12.79 16.48
CA GLU A 70 9.76 -13.82 15.44
C GLU A 70 8.50 -13.68 14.59
N SER A 71 7.33 -13.49 15.22
CA SER A 71 6.06 -13.36 14.51
C SER A 71 5.96 -12.06 13.74
N LEU A 72 6.52 -10.97 14.28
CA LEU A 72 6.69 -9.71 13.55
C LEU A 72 7.62 -9.90 12.36
N SER A 73 8.79 -10.49 12.55
CA SER A 73 9.74 -10.77 11.47
C SER A 73 9.08 -11.58 10.35
N ALA A 74 8.34 -12.64 10.69
CA ALA A 74 7.60 -13.46 9.72
C ALA A 74 6.50 -12.67 8.99
N HIS A 75 5.75 -11.82 9.70
CA HIS A 75 4.70 -10.99 9.08
C HIS A 75 5.29 -9.97 8.11
N PHE A 76 6.41 -9.35 8.49
CA PHE A 76 7.10 -8.30 7.73
C PHE A 76 8.19 -8.84 6.80
N GLU A 77 8.33 -10.16 6.64
CA GLU A 77 9.39 -10.79 5.84
C GLU A 77 9.43 -10.26 4.39
N LYS A 78 8.26 -9.93 3.82
CA LYS A 78 8.14 -9.41 2.44
C LYS A 78 8.84 -8.07 2.22
N VAL A 79 9.00 -7.26 3.28
CA VAL A 79 9.70 -5.96 3.20
C VAL A 79 11.16 -6.08 3.60
N ALA A 80 11.58 -7.25 4.10
CA ALA A 80 12.93 -7.55 4.59
C ALA A 80 13.43 -6.48 5.56
N PRO A 81 12.89 -6.43 6.80
CA PRO A 81 13.34 -5.49 7.81
C PRO A 81 14.79 -5.77 8.22
N THR A 82 15.53 -4.71 8.54
CA THR A 82 16.93 -4.81 8.99
C THR A 82 17.00 -5.23 10.45
N SER A 83 16.10 -4.69 11.27
CA SER A 83 16.02 -4.98 12.70
C SER A 83 14.57 -4.88 13.15
N VAL A 84 14.14 -5.78 14.02
CA VAL A 84 12.80 -5.77 14.62
C VAL A 84 12.99 -5.68 16.12
N ARG A 85 12.22 -4.84 16.79
CA ARG A 85 12.29 -4.66 18.24
C ARG A 85 10.90 -4.58 18.84
N VAL A 86 10.57 -5.50 19.72
CA VAL A 86 9.28 -5.51 20.42
C VAL A 86 9.44 -4.89 21.80
N THR A 87 8.58 -3.93 22.16
CA THR A 87 8.63 -3.34 23.50
C THR A 87 7.87 -4.22 24.48
N THR A 88 8.57 -4.83 25.43
CA THR A 88 7.99 -5.63 26.51
C THR A 88 7.78 -4.81 27.78
N GLN A 89 6.86 -5.25 28.64
CA GLN A 89 6.63 -4.61 29.93
C GLN A 89 7.75 -5.01 30.92
N VAL A 90 8.36 -4.02 31.56
CA VAL A 90 9.48 -4.22 32.53
C VAL A 90 9.07 -5.14 33.68
N GLU A 91 7.83 -5.02 34.13
CA GLU A 91 7.29 -5.79 35.27
C GLU A 91 6.88 -7.22 34.90
N LYS A 92 6.60 -7.49 33.61
CA LYS A 92 6.17 -8.80 33.10
C LYS A 92 6.76 -9.03 31.71
N PRO A 93 7.97 -9.60 31.59
CA PRO A 93 8.63 -9.80 30.30
C PRO A 93 7.84 -10.71 29.35
N THR A 94 6.89 -11.50 29.88
CA THR A 94 5.99 -12.36 29.10
C THR A 94 4.89 -11.58 28.34
N LYS A 95 4.69 -10.29 28.61
CA LYS A 95 3.66 -9.48 27.94
C LYS A 95 4.28 -8.30 27.20
N CYS A 96 4.08 -8.27 25.89
CA CYS A 96 4.47 -7.15 25.04
C CYS A 96 3.53 -5.97 25.28
N ARG A 97 4.00 -4.71 25.26
CA ARG A 97 3.14 -3.53 25.49
C ARG A 97 2.14 -3.27 24.35
N GLY A 98 2.06 -4.16 23.36
CA GLY A 98 1.20 -4.03 22.19
C GLY A 98 1.77 -3.13 21.11
N PHE A 99 3.07 -2.81 21.17
CA PHE A 99 3.76 -2.07 20.14
C PHE A 99 5.23 -2.47 20.01
N GLY A 100 5.81 -2.18 18.85
CA GLY A 100 7.20 -2.44 18.50
C GLY A 100 7.70 -1.45 17.46
N PHE A 101 8.98 -1.58 17.14
CA PHE A 101 9.68 -0.77 16.15
C PHE A 101 10.35 -1.70 15.13
N ILE A 102 10.36 -1.29 13.87
CA ILE A 102 11.02 -2.01 12.79
C ILE A 102 11.98 -1.03 12.10
N GLU A 103 13.25 -1.36 12.06
CA GLU A 103 14.27 -0.57 11.37
C GLU A 103 14.51 -1.12 9.96
N PHE A 104 14.74 -0.21 9.03
CA PHE A 104 15.04 -0.46 7.63
C PHE A 104 16.35 0.23 7.24
N ASP A 105 17.00 -0.31 6.21
CA ASP A 105 18.18 0.31 5.60
C ASP A 105 17.79 1.39 4.57
N ASN A 106 16.55 1.35 4.07
CA ASN A 106 16.05 2.24 3.03
C ASN A 106 14.71 2.87 3.39
N TYR A 107 14.55 4.13 3.03
CA TYR A 107 13.29 4.86 3.16
C TYR A 107 12.16 4.27 2.30
N ASP A 108 12.47 3.79 1.08
CA ASP A 108 11.48 3.17 0.19
C ASP A 108 10.86 1.91 0.80
N ARG A 109 11.66 1.08 1.47
CA ARG A 109 11.17 -0.10 2.21
C ARG A 109 10.24 0.30 3.34
N MET A 110 10.62 1.35 4.07
CA MET A 110 9.84 1.93 5.16
C MET A 110 8.45 2.40 4.68
N LYS A 111 8.41 3.17 3.59
CA LYS A 111 7.15 3.62 2.95
C LYS A 111 6.31 2.44 2.44
N THR A 112 6.95 1.47 1.80
CA THR A 112 6.28 0.27 1.28
C THR A 112 5.68 -0.55 2.42
N CYS A 113 6.41 -0.69 3.53
CA CYS A 113 5.95 -1.34 4.75
C CYS A 113 4.68 -0.67 5.28
N LEU A 114 4.67 0.65 5.45
CA LEU A 114 3.47 1.37 5.86
C LEU A 114 2.30 1.11 4.90
N LYS A 115 2.49 1.30 3.59
CA LYS A 115 1.40 1.15 2.62
C LYS A 115 0.80 -0.27 2.58
N LEU A 116 1.61 -1.30 2.79
CA LEU A 116 1.17 -2.70 2.74
C LEU A 116 0.59 -3.20 4.06
N TYR A 117 1.17 -2.77 5.19
CA TYR A 117 0.90 -3.35 6.50
C TYR A 117 0.05 -2.47 7.41
N HIS A 118 -0.09 -1.18 7.10
CA HIS A 118 -1.00 -0.30 7.83
C HIS A 118 -2.42 -0.87 7.75
N GLN A 119 -3.06 -1.07 8.92
CA GLN A 119 -4.38 -1.67 9.08
C GLN A 119 -4.51 -3.13 8.60
N SER A 120 -3.40 -3.82 8.35
CA SER A 120 -3.38 -5.24 8.03
C SER A 120 -3.75 -6.08 9.26
N THR A 121 -4.22 -7.30 9.03
CA THR A 121 -4.51 -8.24 10.11
C THR A 121 -3.24 -9.02 10.44
N PHE A 122 -2.81 -8.95 11.70
CA PHE A 122 -1.67 -9.70 12.24
C PHE A 122 -2.18 -10.93 13.00
N ASP A 123 -1.63 -12.09 12.65
CA ASP A 123 -1.93 -13.37 13.27
C ASP A 123 -0.65 -14.00 13.84
N ASP A 124 -0.66 -14.28 15.14
CA ASP A 124 0.47 -14.86 15.89
C ASP A 124 0.18 -16.33 16.27
N LYS A 125 -0.94 -16.92 15.80
CA LYS A 125 -1.47 -18.24 16.20
C LYS A 125 -1.71 -18.48 17.69
N LYS A 126 -1.27 -17.57 18.58
CA LYS A 126 -1.45 -17.64 20.05
C LYS A 126 -2.57 -16.74 20.56
N SER A 127 -2.78 -15.60 19.91
CA SER A 127 -3.82 -14.61 20.23
C SER A 127 -4.78 -14.44 19.07
N PRO A 128 -6.02 -13.96 19.33
CA PRO A 128 -6.93 -13.62 18.25
C PRO A 128 -6.30 -12.60 17.30
N PRO A 129 -6.54 -12.73 15.98
CA PRO A 129 -6.00 -11.82 14.99
C PRO A 129 -6.44 -10.38 15.26
N ARG A 130 -5.50 -9.43 15.17
CA ARG A 130 -5.73 -8.01 15.42
C ARG A 130 -5.27 -7.17 14.25
N ARG A 131 -5.97 -6.06 14.03
CA ARG A 131 -5.57 -5.06 13.02
C ARG A 131 -4.42 -4.23 13.58
N ILE A 132 -3.25 -4.28 12.96
CA ILE A 132 -2.09 -3.51 13.41
C ILE A 132 -2.09 -2.10 12.84
N ASN A 133 -1.48 -1.17 13.56
CA ASN A 133 -1.20 0.17 13.04
C ASN A 133 0.28 0.25 12.65
N VAL A 134 0.60 0.80 11.49
CA VAL A 134 1.98 1.06 11.09
C VAL A 134 2.13 2.54 10.79
N GLU A 135 3.11 3.18 11.43
CA GLU A 135 3.40 4.61 11.32
C GLU A 135 4.91 4.83 11.12
N LEU A 136 5.28 5.90 10.42
CA LEU A 136 6.68 6.30 10.26
C LEU A 136 7.08 7.17 11.45
N THR A 137 8.27 6.94 12.02
CA THR A 137 8.79 7.73 13.14
C THR A 137 10.09 8.44 12.82
#